data_AF-A0AAW5A6V9-F1
#
_entry.id   AF-A0AAW5A6V9-F1
#
_cell.length_a   1.000
_cell.length_b   1.000
_cell.length_c   1.000
_cell.angle_alpha   90.00
_cell.angle_beta   90.00
_cell.angle_gamma   90.00
#
_symmetry.space_group_name_H-M   'P 1'
#
loop_
_entity.id
_entity.type
_entity.pdbx_description
1 polymer ?
#
loop_
_entity_poly.entity_id
_entity_poly.type
_entity_poly.pdbx_seq_one_letter_code
_entity_poly.pdbx_strand_id
1 'polypeptide(L)'
;MLITKLTLKNWRNFKKLEVPFRNRTYIIGANATGKSNLLDVFRFLRDICKPAGGGLQKAIDDRGGIKKLRCLQARTDIEVRIDVELSEEADEEPIWTYSLGFKPEGKGAQRILITREVVTHKGKNVISRPTALDRRDDARLTQTALEQINSNVKFREVADFFQEATYLHLVPQLLKHAEINGRTAEGDPFGQGLMQRIAKTSQKTREAKLRRIQTALSKAVPQFSELKFELDKVTGQPHLMASYQHWRNHGAWQREDQFSDGTLRLIGLLWMLQENTNLLLLEEPELSLNDAIVSHIPLMIDRILRQQKSTGRQVIITTHSEALLRNPLDTNAILLLETSPDGTTARLATDDEQMMMDAGLSPADVMLPKARPAEIDQLGLFT
;
A
#
# COMPACT_ATOMS: atom_id res chain seq x y z
N MET A 1 -17.22 2.21 -0.93
CA MET A 1 -16.49 2.61 0.29
C MET A 1 -14.99 2.79 0.04
N LEU A 2 -14.42 3.91 0.53
CA LEU A 2 -12.99 4.27 0.50
C LEU A 2 -12.58 4.90 1.84
N ILE A 3 -11.29 4.92 2.17
CA ILE A 3 -10.74 5.65 3.33
C ILE A 3 -10.73 7.14 3.00
N THR A 4 -11.45 7.95 3.77
CA THR A 4 -11.52 9.41 3.59
C THR A 4 -10.60 10.17 4.53
N LYS A 5 -10.33 9.61 5.71
CA LYS A 5 -9.46 10.23 6.70
C LYS A 5 -8.74 9.19 7.54
N LEU A 6 -7.49 9.50 7.87
CA LEU A 6 -6.67 8.74 8.81
C LEU A 6 -6.18 9.67 9.91
N THR A 7 -6.38 9.28 11.16
CA THR A 7 -5.73 9.90 12.31
C THR A 7 -4.83 8.86 13.00
N LEU A 8 -3.58 9.22 13.23
CA LEU A 8 -2.61 8.38 13.92
C LEU A 8 -2.13 9.05 15.21
N LYS A 9 -1.84 8.20 16.19
CA LYS A 9 -1.13 8.55 17.41
C LYS A 9 -0.02 7.54 17.63
N ASN A 10 1.19 8.04 17.81
CA ASN A 10 2.38 7.28 18.17
C ASN A 10 2.71 6.10 17.23
N TRP A 11 2.41 6.21 15.93
CA TRP A 11 2.73 5.19 14.94
C TRP A 11 4.10 5.45 14.30
N ARG A 12 5.10 4.63 14.61
CA ARG A 12 6.47 4.60 14.07
C ARG A 12 7.24 5.92 14.12
N ASN A 13 7.07 6.80 13.14
CA ASN A 13 7.68 8.14 13.13
C ASN A 13 6.62 9.25 13.28
N PHE A 14 5.34 8.91 13.29
CA PHE A 14 4.22 9.83 13.48
C PHE A 14 3.83 9.88 14.96
N LYS A 15 4.18 10.96 15.64
CA LYS A 15 3.69 11.24 17.00
C LYS A 15 2.18 11.53 16.98
N LYS A 16 1.75 12.37 16.04
CA LYS A 16 0.36 12.61 15.65
C LYS A 16 0.31 12.85 14.15
N LEU A 17 -0.66 12.28 13.47
CA LEU A 17 -0.93 12.53 12.06
C LEU A 17 -2.45 12.65 11.87
N GLU A 18 -2.88 13.57 11.02
CA GLU A 18 -4.28 13.67 10.58
C GLU A 18 -4.26 14.09 9.12
N VAL A 19 -4.72 13.21 8.23
CA VAL A 19 -4.66 13.44 6.78
C VAL A 19 -5.92 12.94 6.09
N PRO A 20 -6.42 13.69 5.09
CA PRO A 20 -7.48 13.22 4.22
C PRO A 20 -6.92 12.28 3.14
N PHE A 21 -7.80 11.47 2.57
CA PHE A 21 -7.49 10.57 1.46
C PHE A 21 -8.55 10.70 0.36
N ARG A 22 -8.10 10.52 -0.88
CA ARG A 22 -8.93 10.49 -2.09
C ARG A 22 -8.93 9.08 -2.69
N ASN A 23 -9.78 8.86 -3.70
CA ASN A 23 -9.78 7.65 -4.52
C ASN A 23 -8.39 7.28 -5.06
N ARG A 24 -7.60 8.30 -5.39
CA ARG A 24 -6.19 8.18 -5.74
C ARG A 24 -5.43 9.16 -4.87
N THR A 25 -4.49 8.69 -4.06
CA THR A 25 -3.68 9.56 -3.20
C THR A 25 -2.20 9.30 -3.45
N TYR A 26 -1.41 10.35 -3.64
CA TYR A 26 0.03 10.34 -3.79
C TYR A 26 0.67 10.82 -2.49
N ILE A 27 1.61 10.05 -1.98
CA ILE A 27 2.39 10.38 -0.78
C ILE A 27 3.82 10.65 -1.26
N ILE A 28 4.26 11.90 -1.09
CA ILE A 28 5.57 12.39 -1.48
C ILE A 28 6.32 12.87 -0.23
N GLY A 29 7.63 13.10 -0.33
CA GLY A 29 8.46 13.54 0.81
C GLY A 29 9.76 12.77 0.86
N ALA A 30 10.85 13.37 1.37
CA ALA A 30 12.22 12.85 1.38
C ALA A 30 12.38 11.37 1.79
N ASN A 31 13.54 10.77 1.52
CA ASN A 31 13.86 9.48 2.12
C ASN A 31 13.79 9.56 3.65
N ALA A 32 13.33 8.48 4.29
CA ALA A 32 13.11 8.41 5.74
C ALA A 32 12.05 9.38 6.34
N THR A 33 11.23 10.05 5.53
CA THR A 33 10.07 10.82 6.03
C THR A 33 8.89 9.95 6.46
N GLY A 34 8.89 8.64 6.18
CA GLY A 34 7.85 7.72 6.65
C GLY A 34 6.75 7.36 5.66
N LYS A 35 6.98 7.53 4.35
CA LYS A 35 6.07 7.07 3.29
C LYS A 35 5.65 5.59 3.44
N SER A 36 6.62 4.69 3.56
CA SER A 36 6.37 3.26 3.80
C SER A 36 5.72 3.00 5.17
N ASN A 37 6.01 3.83 6.18
CA ASN A 37 5.39 3.73 7.50
C ASN A 37 3.91 4.11 7.47
N LEU A 38 3.51 5.05 6.60
CA LEU A 38 2.11 5.42 6.36
C LEU A 38 1.36 4.29 5.64
N LEU A 39 1.96 3.68 4.60
CA LEU A 39 1.39 2.49 3.96
C LEU A 39 1.28 1.29 4.93
N ASP A 40 2.22 1.16 5.87
CA ASP A 40 2.24 0.08 6.87
C ASP A 40 1.01 0.10 7.78
N VAL A 41 0.36 1.25 7.98
CA VAL A 41 -0.89 1.33 8.76
C VAL A 41 -1.98 0.46 8.12
N PHE A 42 -2.17 0.60 6.81
CA PHE A 42 -3.19 -0.16 6.08
C PHE A 42 -2.81 -1.63 5.98
N ARG A 43 -1.52 -1.93 5.82
CA ARG A 43 -1.01 -3.30 5.89
C ARG A 43 -1.26 -3.92 7.26
N PHE A 44 -1.11 -3.15 8.34
CA PHE A 44 -1.36 -3.61 9.70
C PHE A 44 -2.83 -3.95 9.94
N LEU A 45 -3.75 -3.07 9.53
CA LEU A 45 -5.19 -3.33 9.60
C LEU A 45 -5.59 -4.57 8.78
N ARG A 46 -5.03 -4.72 7.58
CA ARG A 46 -5.19 -5.94 6.77
C ARG A 46 -4.68 -7.17 7.50
N ASP A 47 -3.48 -7.11 8.09
CA ASP A 47 -2.87 -8.24 8.79
C ASP A 47 -3.71 -8.68 10.01
N ILE A 48 -4.36 -7.73 10.69
CA ILE A 48 -5.35 -8.04 11.75
C ILE A 48 -6.52 -8.84 11.18
N CYS A 49 -7.08 -8.42 10.04
CA CYS A 49 -8.25 -9.04 9.41
C CYS A 49 -7.97 -10.36 8.68
N LYS A 50 -6.72 -10.85 8.61
CA LYS A 50 -6.42 -12.07 7.86
C LYS A 50 -7.18 -13.28 8.46
N PRO A 51 -7.89 -14.08 7.65
CA PRO A 51 -8.68 -15.21 8.14
C PRO A 51 -7.81 -16.35 8.68
N ALA A 52 -6.55 -16.45 8.23
CA ALA A 52 -5.56 -17.39 8.74
C ALA A 52 -4.23 -16.66 8.98
N GLY A 53 -3.62 -16.89 10.14
CA GLY A 53 -2.35 -16.24 10.52
C GLY A 53 -2.47 -14.73 10.80
N GLY A 54 -3.69 -14.21 11.03
CA GLY A 54 -3.94 -12.81 11.36
C GLY A 54 -4.01 -12.52 12.86
N GLY A 55 -4.59 -11.36 13.17
CA GLY A 55 -4.86 -10.89 14.54
C GLY A 55 -3.85 -9.89 15.09
N LEU A 56 -4.28 -9.14 16.11
CA LEU A 56 -3.53 -8.02 16.68
C LEU A 56 -2.13 -8.42 17.19
N GLN A 57 -2.03 -9.48 17.99
CA GLN A 57 -0.74 -9.91 18.56
C GLN A 57 0.24 -10.25 17.44
N LYS A 58 -0.19 -11.10 16.49
CA LYS A 58 0.62 -11.54 15.35
C LYS A 58 1.04 -10.36 14.47
N ALA A 59 0.12 -9.45 14.15
CA ALA A 59 0.43 -8.28 13.32
C ALA A 59 1.48 -7.34 13.96
N ILE A 60 1.54 -7.29 15.29
CA ILE A 60 2.57 -6.56 16.05
C ILE A 60 3.89 -7.34 16.08
N ASP A 61 3.84 -8.65 16.31
CA ASP A 61 5.03 -9.51 16.37
C ASP A 61 5.76 -9.57 15.02
N ASP A 62 5.02 -9.63 13.91
CA ASP A 62 5.56 -9.56 12.54
C ASP A 62 6.31 -8.26 12.26
N ARG A 63 6.01 -7.20 13.02
CA ARG A 63 6.69 -5.90 12.96
C ARG A 63 7.82 -5.79 13.99
N GLY A 64 8.16 -6.89 14.66
CA GLY A 64 9.20 -6.98 15.69
C GLY A 64 8.80 -6.35 17.01
N GLY A 65 7.50 -6.35 17.32
CA GLY A 65 6.96 -5.94 18.60
C GLY A 65 6.61 -4.45 18.71
N ILE A 66 5.85 -4.11 19.77
CA ILE A 66 5.32 -2.76 20.00
C ILE A 66 6.40 -1.67 20.09
N LYS A 67 7.61 -2.02 20.56
CA LYS A 67 8.73 -1.07 20.66
C LYS A 67 9.19 -0.54 19.30
N LYS A 68 9.09 -1.35 18.24
CA LYS A 68 9.40 -0.93 16.86
C LYS A 68 8.25 -0.20 16.18
N LEU A 69 7.02 -0.50 16.61
CA LEU A 69 5.81 0.10 16.06
C LEU A 69 5.52 1.46 16.69
N ARG A 70 5.91 1.71 17.94
CA ARG A 70 5.68 2.97 18.64
C ARG A 70 6.63 4.08 18.19
N CYS A 71 6.11 5.31 18.15
CA CYS A 71 6.92 6.50 17.94
C CYS A 71 7.95 6.76 19.05
N LEU A 72 9.22 6.89 18.67
CA LEU A 72 10.33 7.15 19.60
C LEU A 72 10.23 8.54 20.24
N GLN A 73 9.62 9.50 19.55
CA GLN A 73 9.38 10.86 20.04
C GLN A 73 8.25 10.91 21.08
N ALA A 74 7.44 9.86 21.20
CA ALA A 74 6.39 9.73 22.21
C ALA A 74 6.98 9.23 23.55
N ARG A 75 7.44 10.16 24.39
CA ARG A 75 8.17 9.82 25.64
C ARG A 75 7.28 9.35 26.78
N THR A 76 6.10 9.95 26.95
CA THR A 76 5.22 9.71 28.09
C THR A 76 4.04 8.81 27.75
N ASP A 77 3.40 9.06 26.62
CA ASP A 77 2.27 8.27 26.14
C ASP A 77 2.75 7.07 25.33
N ILE A 78 2.42 5.88 25.81
CA ILE A 78 2.81 4.62 25.18
C ILE A 78 1.69 4.01 24.33
N GLU A 79 0.51 4.60 24.34
CA GLU A 79 -0.62 4.15 23.52
C GLU A 79 -0.36 4.47 22.05
N VAL A 80 -0.54 3.46 21.21
CA VAL A 80 -0.66 3.62 19.76
C VAL A 80 -2.13 3.66 19.41
N ARG A 81 -2.55 4.61 18.57
CA ARG A 81 -3.93 4.71 18.10
C ARG A 81 -4.00 4.91 16.59
N ILE A 82 -4.93 4.22 15.96
CA ILE A 82 -5.29 4.35 14.56
C ILE A 82 -6.80 4.63 14.52
N ASP A 83 -7.18 5.75 13.93
CA ASP A 83 -8.58 6.09 13.64
C ASP A 83 -8.73 6.22 12.11
N VAL A 84 -9.70 5.51 11.54
CA VAL A 84 -10.00 5.50 10.11
C VAL A 84 -11.46 5.89 9.89
N GLU A 85 -11.69 6.81 8.96
CA GLU A 85 -13.02 7.18 8.47
C GLU A 85 -13.20 6.63 7.05
N LEU A 86 -14.38 6.08 6.79
CA LEU A 86 -14.73 5.41 5.55
C LEU A 86 -16.07 5.95 5.02
N SER A 87 -16.09 6.33 3.75
CA SER A 87 -17.26 6.90 3.06
C SER A 87 -17.40 6.34 1.64
N GLU A 88 -18.47 6.65 0.91
CA GLU A 88 -18.56 6.29 -0.52
C GLU A 88 -17.72 7.22 -1.39
N GLU A 89 -17.78 8.54 -1.12
CA GLU A 89 -16.96 9.54 -1.79
C GLU A 89 -16.08 10.33 -0.80
N ALA A 90 -15.07 11.01 -1.33
CA ALA A 90 -14.26 11.91 -0.52
C ALA A 90 -15.06 13.16 -0.12
N ASP A 91 -14.73 13.76 1.02
CA ASP A 91 -15.42 14.90 1.65
C ASP A 91 -16.87 14.66 2.10
N GLU A 92 -17.40 13.45 1.96
CA GLU A 92 -18.69 13.06 2.54
C GLU A 92 -18.57 12.68 4.02
N GLU A 93 -19.69 12.80 4.75
CA GLU A 93 -19.77 12.29 6.11
C GLU A 93 -19.42 10.79 6.18
N PRO A 94 -18.67 10.36 7.20
CA PRO A 94 -18.25 8.97 7.32
C PRO A 94 -19.45 8.04 7.54
N ILE A 95 -19.57 7.06 6.65
CA ILE A 95 -20.52 5.95 6.81
C ILE A 95 -20.03 5.03 7.91
N TRP A 96 -18.73 4.75 7.95
CA TRP A 96 -18.10 3.96 8.99
C TRP A 96 -16.94 4.72 9.62
N THR A 97 -16.77 4.59 10.93
CA THR A 97 -15.53 4.96 11.61
C THR A 97 -15.01 3.77 12.40
N TYR A 98 -13.71 3.53 12.32
CA TYR A 98 -13.01 2.48 13.06
C TYR A 98 -11.85 3.09 13.85
N SER A 99 -11.84 2.88 15.16
CA SER A 99 -10.82 3.41 16.07
C SER A 99 -10.23 2.26 16.87
N LEU A 100 -8.92 2.06 16.76
CA LEU A 100 -8.16 1.03 17.48
C LEU A 100 -7.00 1.69 18.25
N GLY A 101 -7.06 1.57 19.58
CA GLY A 101 -6.00 1.96 20.50
C GLY A 101 -5.48 0.75 21.25
N PHE A 102 -4.16 0.65 21.42
CA PHE A 102 -3.52 -0.44 22.15
C PHE A 102 -2.21 0.00 22.80
N LYS A 103 -1.84 -0.71 23.86
CA LYS A 103 -0.59 -0.47 24.61
C LYS A 103 -0.06 -1.77 25.22
N PRO A 104 1.23 -1.85 25.58
CA PRO A 104 1.72 -2.99 26.31
C PRO A 104 1.08 -3.08 27.71
N GLU A 105 0.83 -4.29 28.16
CA GLU A 105 0.32 -4.63 29.51
C GLU A 105 1.23 -4.08 30.63
N GLY A 106 2.51 -3.85 30.33
CA GLY A 106 3.49 -3.34 31.29
C GLY A 106 4.19 -4.49 32.01
N LYS A 107 3.74 -4.85 33.22
CA LYS A 107 4.29 -5.98 33.98
C LYS A 107 3.52 -7.26 33.67
N GLY A 108 4.19 -8.42 33.71
CA GLY A 108 3.58 -9.72 33.43
C GLY A 108 3.95 -10.25 32.05
N ALA A 109 3.00 -10.89 31.37
CA ALA A 109 3.20 -11.67 30.14
C ALA A 109 3.59 -10.84 28.89
N GLN A 110 3.84 -9.53 29.05
CA GLN A 110 4.21 -8.62 27.96
C GLN A 110 3.21 -8.60 26.80
N ARG A 111 1.93 -8.86 27.09
CA ARG A 111 0.86 -8.87 26.08
C ARG A 111 0.56 -7.45 25.61
N ILE A 112 -0.01 -7.35 24.41
CA ILE A 112 -0.61 -6.10 23.94
C ILE A 112 -2.08 -6.09 24.32
N LEU A 113 -2.51 -5.03 25.00
CA LEU A 113 -3.89 -4.86 25.43
C LEU A 113 -4.54 -3.70 24.67
N ILE A 114 -5.74 -3.96 24.18
CA ILE A 114 -6.61 -2.95 23.59
C ILE A 114 -7.03 -1.96 24.67
N THR A 115 -6.75 -0.68 24.43
CA THR A 115 -7.20 0.44 25.26
C THR A 115 -8.46 1.09 24.71
N ARG A 116 -8.70 0.94 23.41
CA ARG A 116 -9.85 1.47 22.70
C ARG A 116 -10.15 0.62 21.47
N GLU A 117 -11.40 0.22 21.31
CA GLU A 117 -11.88 -0.30 20.03
C GLU A 117 -13.32 0.18 19.84
N VAL A 118 -13.51 1.12 18.93
CA VAL A 118 -14.81 1.74 18.67
C VAL A 118 -15.12 1.66 17.19
N VAL A 119 -16.34 1.21 16.87
CA VAL A 119 -16.87 1.21 15.51
C VAL A 119 -18.17 1.96 15.51
N THR A 120 -18.32 2.94 14.62
CA THR A 120 -19.60 3.62 14.41
C THR A 120 -20.08 3.44 12.98
N HIS A 121 -21.41 3.40 12.82
CA HIS A 121 -22.08 3.40 11.52
C HIS A 121 -23.00 4.62 11.46
N LYS A 122 -22.73 5.56 10.55
CA LYS A 122 -23.46 6.83 10.40
C LYS A 122 -23.62 7.55 11.74
N GLY A 123 -22.50 7.69 12.46
CA GLY A 123 -22.42 8.31 13.79
C GLY A 123 -22.97 7.48 14.97
N LYS A 124 -23.61 6.32 14.72
CA LYS A 124 -24.14 5.47 15.79
C LYS A 124 -23.11 4.41 16.21
N ASN A 125 -22.83 4.33 17.51
CA ASN A 125 -21.93 3.30 18.06
C ASN A 125 -22.47 1.88 17.79
N VAL A 126 -21.67 1.07 17.09
CA VAL A 126 -21.91 -0.36 16.86
C VAL A 126 -21.21 -1.20 17.92
N ILE A 127 -19.95 -0.88 18.20
CA ILE A 127 -19.20 -1.40 19.34
C ILE A 127 -18.40 -0.29 20.02
N SER A 128 -18.16 -0.45 21.32
CA SER A 128 -17.26 0.40 22.09
C SER A 128 -16.65 -0.43 23.21
N ARG A 129 -15.35 -0.72 23.08
CA ARG A 129 -14.56 -1.49 24.03
C ARG A 129 -13.38 -0.63 24.52
N PRO A 130 -12.87 -0.86 25.75
CA PRO A 130 -13.23 -1.91 26.71
C PRO A 130 -14.62 -1.79 27.35
N THR A 131 -15.32 -2.92 27.48
CA THR A 131 -16.59 -3.08 28.22
C THR A 131 -16.36 -3.52 29.67
N ALA A 132 -17.41 -3.59 30.48
CA ALA A 132 -17.32 -4.14 31.84
C ALA A 132 -16.84 -5.60 31.87
N LEU A 133 -17.13 -6.39 30.83
CA LEU A 133 -16.65 -7.76 30.72
C LEU A 133 -15.16 -7.82 30.37
N ASP A 134 -14.69 -6.91 29.51
CA ASP A 134 -13.25 -6.83 29.19
C ASP A 134 -12.41 -6.46 30.41
N ARG A 135 -12.98 -5.68 31.34
CA ARG A 135 -12.32 -5.35 32.64
C ARG A 135 -12.32 -6.51 33.64
N ARG A 136 -13.16 -7.53 33.43
CA ARG A 136 -13.21 -8.73 34.28
C ARG A 136 -12.32 -9.85 33.74
N ASP A 137 -12.01 -9.80 32.45
CA ASP A 137 -11.17 -10.79 31.77
C ASP A 137 -10.26 -10.07 30.75
N ASP A 138 -9.04 -9.77 31.20
CA ASP A 138 -8.02 -9.08 30.40
C ASP A 138 -7.62 -9.88 29.15
N ALA A 139 -7.85 -11.20 29.11
CA ALA A 139 -7.56 -11.99 27.90
C ALA A 139 -8.40 -11.49 26.71
N ARG A 140 -9.60 -10.98 26.95
CA ARG A 140 -10.45 -10.39 25.91
C ARG A 140 -9.83 -9.15 25.26
N LEU A 141 -9.00 -8.42 25.98
CA LEU A 141 -8.30 -7.23 25.45
C LEU A 141 -7.10 -7.58 24.56
N THR A 142 -6.75 -8.86 24.44
CA THR A 142 -5.66 -9.29 23.56
C THR A 142 -6.11 -9.46 22.11
N GLN A 143 -7.42 -9.48 21.86
CA GLN A 143 -8.02 -9.73 20.55
C GLN A 143 -9.02 -8.65 20.17
N THR A 144 -8.92 -8.18 18.93
CA THR A 144 -9.85 -7.18 18.38
C THR A 144 -11.22 -7.81 18.11
N ALA A 145 -12.27 -7.01 18.19
CA ALA A 145 -13.55 -7.39 17.62
C ALA A 145 -13.47 -7.45 16.09
N LEU A 146 -12.55 -6.69 15.47
CA LEU A 146 -12.28 -6.71 14.03
C LEU A 146 -11.84 -8.11 13.54
N GLU A 147 -10.91 -8.77 14.23
CA GLU A 147 -10.39 -10.11 13.85
C GLU A 147 -11.35 -11.26 14.20
N GLN A 148 -12.29 -11.04 15.13
CA GLN A 148 -13.21 -12.07 15.61
C GLN A 148 -14.48 -12.14 14.76
N ILE A 149 -14.68 -13.24 14.03
CA ILE A 149 -15.83 -13.47 13.12
C ILE A 149 -17.18 -13.26 13.80
N ASN A 150 -17.34 -13.70 15.05
CA ASN A 150 -18.59 -13.55 15.81
C ASN A 150 -18.81 -12.11 16.29
N SER A 151 -17.73 -11.36 16.52
CA SER A 151 -17.79 -9.99 17.04
C SER A 151 -18.00 -8.97 15.92
N ASN A 152 -17.48 -9.24 14.72
CA ASN A 152 -17.57 -8.33 13.58
C ASN A 152 -18.86 -8.43 12.75
N VAL A 153 -19.81 -9.31 13.09
CA VAL A 153 -21.05 -9.54 12.29
C VAL A 153 -21.75 -8.24 11.86
N LYS A 154 -21.83 -7.25 12.76
CA LYS A 154 -22.53 -5.98 12.51
C LYS A 154 -21.74 -4.96 11.69
N PHE A 155 -20.45 -5.17 11.50
CA PHE A 155 -19.54 -4.25 10.79
C PHE A 155 -18.55 -5.01 9.91
N ARG A 156 -18.92 -6.21 9.44
CA ARG A 156 -18.03 -7.12 8.72
C ARG A 156 -17.49 -6.49 7.44
N GLU A 157 -18.28 -5.63 6.81
CA GLU A 157 -17.87 -4.82 5.67
C GLU A 157 -16.57 -4.03 5.92
N VAL A 158 -16.35 -3.52 7.14
CA VAL A 158 -15.09 -2.83 7.52
C VAL A 158 -13.93 -3.82 7.59
N ALA A 159 -14.16 -5.02 8.14
CA ALA A 159 -13.15 -6.07 8.19
C ALA A 159 -12.78 -6.56 6.79
N ASP A 160 -13.78 -6.82 5.95
CA ASP A 160 -13.65 -7.26 4.55
C ASP A 160 -12.90 -6.19 3.73
N PHE A 161 -13.22 -4.91 3.93
CA PHE A 161 -12.51 -3.81 3.28
C PHE A 161 -11.00 -3.83 3.55
N PHE A 162 -10.58 -3.95 4.81
CA PHE A 162 -9.15 -4.02 5.15
C PHE A 162 -8.52 -5.34 4.72
N GLN A 163 -9.24 -6.46 4.81
CA GLN A 163 -8.76 -7.78 4.39
C GLN A 163 -8.37 -7.78 2.90
N GLU A 164 -9.11 -7.06 2.07
CA GLU A 164 -8.87 -6.96 0.62
C GLU A 164 -7.77 -5.96 0.23
N ALA A 165 -7.15 -5.27 1.20
CA ALA A 165 -6.05 -4.37 0.92
C ALA A 165 -4.85 -5.13 0.32
N THR A 166 -4.40 -4.70 -0.85
CA THR A 166 -3.25 -5.29 -1.53
C THR A 166 -2.10 -4.31 -1.60
N TYR A 167 -0.90 -4.81 -1.34
CA TYR A 167 0.32 -4.02 -1.32
C TYR A 167 1.27 -4.54 -2.38
N LEU A 168 1.75 -3.66 -3.25
CA LEU A 168 2.72 -3.97 -4.29
C LEU A 168 3.99 -3.16 -4.05
N HIS A 169 5.04 -3.87 -3.68
CA HIS A 169 6.43 -3.42 -3.73
C HIS A 169 7.23 -4.53 -4.39
N LEU A 170 7.39 -4.50 -5.70
CA LEU A 170 8.02 -5.62 -6.41
C LEU A 170 9.54 -5.51 -6.31
N VAL A 171 10.20 -6.55 -5.82
CA VAL A 171 11.66 -6.68 -5.90
C VAL A 171 11.98 -7.78 -6.93
N PRO A 172 12.36 -7.41 -8.17
CA PRO A 172 12.56 -8.37 -9.26
C PRO A 172 13.47 -9.54 -8.89
N GLN A 173 14.55 -9.31 -8.14
CA GLN A 173 15.52 -10.39 -7.86
C GLN A 173 14.94 -11.49 -6.97
N LEU A 174 13.94 -11.16 -6.16
CA LEU A 174 13.23 -12.17 -5.36
C LEU A 174 12.27 -13.01 -6.19
N LEU A 175 11.81 -12.49 -7.34
CA LEU A 175 11.07 -13.26 -8.34
C LEU A 175 12.00 -14.15 -9.17
N LYS A 176 13.13 -13.60 -9.64
CA LYS A 176 14.10 -14.34 -10.47
C LYS A 176 14.72 -15.53 -9.74
N HIS A 177 14.86 -15.43 -8.42
CA HIS A 177 15.47 -16.46 -7.58
C HIS A 177 14.49 -17.07 -6.57
N ALA A 178 13.22 -17.22 -6.96
CA ALA A 178 12.18 -17.78 -6.10
C ALA A 178 12.52 -19.20 -5.58
N GLU A 179 13.25 -19.99 -6.38
CA GLU A 179 13.71 -21.35 -6.03
C GLU A 179 14.64 -21.38 -4.81
N ILE A 180 15.48 -20.37 -4.64
CA ILE A 180 16.44 -20.28 -3.53
C ILE A 180 15.71 -19.88 -2.24
N ASN A 181 14.64 -19.09 -2.36
CA ASN A 181 14.00 -18.46 -1.22
C ASN A 181 13.02 -19.37 -0.48
N GLY A 182 12.52 -20.47 -1.09
CA GLY A 182 11.80 -21.61 -0.47
C GLY A 182 10.50 -21.32 0.31
N ARG A 183 10.30 -20.09 0.78
CA ARG A 183 9.20 -19.58 1.58
C ARG A 183 8.91 -18.16 1.14
N THR A 184 7.73 -17.95 0.57
CA THR A 184 7.18 -16.61 0.40
C THR A 184 7.03 -15.99 1.79
N ALA A 185 7.66 -14.83 2.03
CA ALA A 185 7.49 -14.13 3.29
C ALA A 185 5.99 -13.85 3.54
N GLU A 186 5.55 -14.03 4.79
CA GLU A 186 4.14 -13.91 5.16
C GLU A 186 3.62 -12.51 4.84
N GLY A 187 2.48 -12.42 4.13
CA GLY A 187 1.93 -11.13 3.67
C GLY A 187 2.61 -10.52 2.44
N ASP A 188 3.53 -11.25 1.79
CA ASP A 188 4.17 -10.92 0.52
C ASP A 188 4.71 -9.48 0.40
N PRO A 189 5.64 -9.07 1.28
CA PRO A 189 6.13 -7.70 1.35
C PRO A 189 6.91 -7.26 0.10
N PHE A 190 7.36 -8.19 -0.75
CA PHE A 190 8.21 -7.87 -1.91
C PHE A 190 7.68 -8.39 -3.24
N GLY A 191 6.40 -8.76 -3.28
CA GLY A 191 5.73 -9.28 -4.48
C GLY A 191 6.21 -10.66 -4.95
N GLN A 192 6.89 -11.44 -4.10
CA GLN A 192 7.26 -12.84 -4.33
C GLN A 192 6.05 -13.73 -4.62
N GLY A 193 4.90 -13.39 -4.04
CA GLY A 193 3.62 -14.05 -4.24
C GLY A 193 2.95 -13.71 -5.57
N LEU A 194 3.47 -12.77 -6.37
CA LEU A 194 2.91 -12.40 -7.68
C LEU A 194 2.76 -13.62 -8.58
N MET A 195 3.80 -14.45 -8.69
CA MET A 195 3.76 -15.65 -9.53
C MET A 195 2.74 -16.68 -9.06
N GLN A 196 2.63 -16.87 -7.75
CA GLN A 196 1.60 -17.74 -7.17
C GLN A 196 0.19 -17.18 -7.36
N ARG A 197 0.02 -15.86 -7.29
CA ARG A 197 -1.25 -15.17 -7.52
C ARG A 197 -1.70 -15.29 -8.99
N ILE A 198 -0.75 -15.16 -9.93
CA ILE A 198 -0.98 -15.47 -11.35
C ILE A 198 -1.37 -16.95 -11.50
N ALA A 199 -0.65 -17.87 -10.86
CA ALA A 199 -0.91 -19.31 -10.94
C ALA A 199 -2.29 -19.72 -10.41
N LYS A 200 -2.73 -19.15 -9.28
CA LYS A 200 -4.04 -19.39 -8.64
C LYS A 200 -5.21 -18.81 -9.43
N THR A 201 -4.97 -17.88 -10.35
CA THR A 201 -6.01 -17.30 -11.19
C THR A 201 -6.49 -18.31 -12.23
N SER A 202 -7.82 -18.43 -12.41
CA SER A 202 -8.39 -19.35 -13.38
C SER A 202 -7.83 -19.11 -14.79
N GLN A 203 -7.57 -20.18 -15.54
CA GLN A 203 -6.87 -20.13 -16.82
C GLN A 203 -7.45 -19.07 -17.78
N LYS A 204 -8.77 -19.08 -17.97
CA LYS A 204 -9.48 -18.11 -18.83
C LYS A 204 -9.22 -16.66 -18.42
N THR A 205 -9.28 -16.37 -17.12
CA THR A 205 -9.05 -15.03 -16.56
C THR A 205 -7.58 -14.64 -16.67
N ARG A 206 -6.67 -15.58 -16.38
CA ARG A 206 -5.22 -15.41 -16.49
C ARG A 206 -4.81 -15.05 -17.92
N GLU A 207 -5.27 -15.81 -18.91
CA GLU A 207 -4.97 -15.55 -20.33
C GLU A 207 -5.56 -14.22 -20.82
N ALA A 208 -6.77 -13.83 -20.34
CA ALA A 208 -7.34 -12.53 -20.66
C ALA A 208 -6.50 -11.37 -20.08
N LYS A 209 -6.07 -11.49 -18.82
CA LYS A 209 -5.19 -10.50 -18.17
C LYS A 209 -3.83 -10.42 -18.86
N LEU A 210 -3.20 -11.55 -19.14
CA LEU A 210 -1.89 -11.61 -19.82
C LEU A 210 -1.94 -11.02 -21.23
N ARG A 211 -3.02 -11.23 -22.01
CA ARG A 211 -3.19 -10.59 -23.32
C ARG A 211 -3.25 -9.07 -23.25
N ARG A 212 -3.92 -8.51 -22.24
CA ARG A 212 -3.95 -7.05 -22.00
C ARG A 212 -2.58 -6.53 -21.59
N ILE A 213 -1.86 -7.27 -20.74
CA ILE A 213 -0.48 -6.96 -20.35
C ILE A 213 0.43 -6.97 -21.57
N GLN A 214 0.39 -8.02 -22.40
CA GLN A 214 1.15 -8.13 -23.65
C GLN A 214 0.90 -6.94 -24.57
N THR A 215 -0.35 -6.50 -24.71
CA THR A 215 -0.71 -5.32 -25.53
C THR A 215 -0.11 -4.02 -25.00
N ALA A 216 0.03 -3.89 -23.68
CA ALA A 216 0.69 -2.74 -23.07
C ALA A 216 2.22 -2.84 -23.19
N LEU A 217 2.80 -4.01 -22.94
CA LEU A 217 4.23 -4.27 -23.04
C LEU A 217 4.77 -4.08 -24.46
N SER A 218 4.02 -4.48 -25.50
CA SER A 218 4.46 -4.29 -26.91
C SER A 218 4.61 -2.82 -27.31
N LYS A 219 3.99 -1.90 -26.56
CA LYS A 219 4.14 -0.45 -26.75
C LYS A 219 5.26 0.14 -25.89
N ALA A 220 5.55 -0.47 -24.74
CA ALA A 220 6.43 0.08 -23.71
C ALA A 220 7.84 -0.55 -23.71
N VAL A 221 7.98 -1.78 -24.19
CA VAL A 221 9.22 -2.56 -24.15
C VAL A 221 9.68 -2.84 -25.58
N PRO A 222 10.84 -2.31 -26.00
CA PRO A 222 11.37 -2.56 -27.34
C PRO A 222 11.51 -4.05 -27.64
N GLN A 223 11.22 -4.44 -28.89
CA GLN A 223 11.34 -5.82 -29.39
C GLN A 223 10.44 -6.86 -28.70
N PHE A 224 9.65 -6.50 -27.70
CA PHE A 224 8.74 -7.44 -27.05
C PHE A 224 7.61 -7.88 -28.01
N SER A 225 7.27 -9.17 -28.01
CA SER A 225 6.23 -9.73 -28.91
C SER A 225 5.11 -10.48 -28.18
N GLU A 226 5.46 -11.48 -27.37
CA GLU A 226 4.49 -12.37 -26.73
C GLU A 226 4.78 -12.57 -25.24
N LEU A 227 3.72 -12.80 -24.46
CA LEU A 227 3.80 -13.17 -23.04
C LEU A 227 2.82 -14.32 -22.76
N LYS A 228 3.32 -15.39 -22.14
CA LYS A 228 2.50 -16.51 -21.69
C LYS A 228 2.91 -16.97 -20.31
N PHE A 229 2.03 -17.75 -19.69
CA PHE A 229 2.27 -18.40 -18.40
C PHE A 229 2.43 -19.90 -18.62
N GLU A 230 3.43 -20.49 -17.99
CA GLU A 230 3.67 -21.93 -18.02
C GLU A 230 3.87 -22.47 -16.59
N LEU A 231 3.53 -23.73 -16.39
CA LEU A 231 3.94 -24.47 -15.19
C LEU A 231 5.06 -25.41 -15.61
N ASP A 232 6.15 -25.41 -14.84
CA ASP A 232 7.19 -26.43 -14.99
C ASP A 232 6.58 -27.82 -14.78
N LYS A 233 6.82 -28.73 -15.73
CA LYS A 233 6.19 -30.05 -15.74
C LYS A 233 6.70 -30.98 -14.64
N VAL A 234 7.88 -30.71 -14.09
CA VAL A 234 8.54 -31.52 -13.08
C VAL A 234 8.31 -30.93 -11.69
N THR A 235 8.58 -29.64 -11.54
CA THR A 235 8.53 -28.96 -10.23
C THR A 235 7.15 -28.36 -9.92
N GLY A 236 6.29 -28.19 -10.93
CA GLY A 236 5.01 -27.50 -10.81
C GLY A 236 5.13 -25.99 -10.58
N GLN A 237 6.34 -25.43 -10.70
CA GLN A 237 6.58 -24.02 -10.46
C GLN A 237 6.00 -23.13 -11.58
N PRO A 238 5.39 -21.99 -11.22
CA PRO A 238 4.88 -21.04 -12.20
C PRO A 238 5.99 -20.20 -12.83
N HIS A 239 5.96 -20.07 -14.16
CA HIS A 239 6.87 -19.25 -14.95
C HIS A 239 6.12 -18.30 -15.88
N LEU A 240 6.71 -17.13 -16.11
CA LEU A 240 6.30 -16.21 -17.17
C LEU A 240 7.31 -16.29 -18.29
N MET A 241 6.82 -16.58 -19.48
CA MET A 241 7.62 -16.70 -20.68
C MET A 241 7.35 -15.50 -21.57
N ALA A 242 8.38 -14.81 -22.03
CA ALA A 242 8.27 -13.73 -23.01
C ALA A 242 9.13 -14.00 -24.24
N SER A 243 8.65 -13.60 -25.41
CA SER A 243 9.39 -13.68 -26.66
C SER A 243 9.79 -12.27 -27.12
N TYR A 244 11.04 -12.12 -27.56
CA TYR A 244 11.57 -10.88 -28.12
C TYR A 244 11.95 -11.09 -29.58
N GLN A 245 11.53 -10.16 -30.45
CA GLN A 245 11.91 -10.10 -31.85
C GLN A 245 13.37 -9.69 -31.96
N HIS A 246 14.25 -10.69 -31.99
CA HIS A 246 15.64 -10.49 -32.37
C HIS A 246 15.82 -10.58 -33.88
N TRP A 247 16.96 -10.12 -34.37
CA TRP A 247 17.42 -10.28 -35.76
C TRP A 247 17.53 -11.73 -36.24
N ARG A 248 17.34 -12.73 -35.36
CA ARG A 248 17.27 -14.16 -35.68
C ARG A 248 15.82 -14.60 -35.89
N ASN A 249 15.55 -15.35 -36.96
CA ASN A 249 14.22 -15.73 -37.47
C ASN A 249 13.27 -16.44 -36.48
N HIS A 250 13.75 -16.91 -35.33
CA HIS A 250 12.92 -17.44 -34.25
C HIS A 250 13.27 -16.69 -32.96
N GLY A 251 12.34 -15.86 -32.48
CA GLY A 251 12.47 -15.17 -31.20
C GLY A 251 12.76 -16.18 -30.09
N ALA A 252 13.83 -15.93 -29.32
CA ALA A 252 14.16 -16.79 -28.19
C ALA A 252 13.16 -16.49 -27.07
N TRP A 253 12.46 -17.53 -26.61
CA TRP A 253 11.66 -17.46 -25.41
C TRP A 253 12.56 -17.33 -24.19
N GLN A 254 12.29 -16.32 -23.38
CA GLN A 254 12.98 -16.02 -22.14
C GLN A 254 12.05 -16.29 -20.97
N ARG A 255 12.61 -16.77 -19.87
CA ARG A 255 11.92 -16.93 -18.58
C ARG A 255 12.04 -15.64 -17.74
N GLU A 256 11.23 -15.52 -16.70
CA GLU A 256 11.18 -14.33 -15.85
C GLU A 256 12.53 -13.97 -15.19
N ASP A 257 13.39 -14.96 -14.95
CA ASP A 257 14.76 -14.80 -14.45
C ASP A 257 15.68 -14.05 -15.44
N GLN A 258 15.30 -14.00 -16.71
CA GLN A 258 16.05 -13.31 -17.78
C GLN A 258 15.46 -11.93 -18.11
N PHE A 259 14.30 -11.58 -17.57
CA PHE A 259 13.66 -10.29 -17.86
C PHE A 259 14.42 -9.12 -17.23
N SER A 260 14.33 -7.94 -17.85
CA SER A 260 14.77 -6.72 -17.19
C SER A 260 13.91 -6.46 -15.93
N ASP A 261 14.51 -5.86 -14.91
CA ASP A 261 13.83 -5.50 -13.67
C ASP A 261 12.60 -4.61 -13.94
N GLY A 262 12.74 -3.65 -14.87
CA GLY A 262 11.65 -2.78 -15.30
C GLY A 262 10.51 -3.57 -15.97
N THR A 263 10.80 -4.58 -16.79
CA THR A 263 9.78 -5.43 -17.41
C THR A 263 8.97 -6.18 -16.36
N LEU A 264 9.62 -6.77 -15.35
CA LEU A 264 8.93 -7.49 -14.26
C LEU A 264 8.08 -6.55 -13.42
N ARG A 265 8.60 -5.36 -13.07
CA ARG A 265 7.84 -4.34 -12.34
C ARG A 265 6.62 -3.88 -13.11
N LEU A 266 6.76 -3.64 -14.42
CA LEU A 266 5.64 -3.25 -15.28
C LEU A 266 4.59 -4.37 -15.39
N ILE A 267 5.01 -5.63 -15.52
CA ILE A 267 4.10 -6.79 -15.48
C ILE A 267 3.34 -6.82 -14.14
N GLY A 268 4.05 -6.71 -13.02
CA GLY A 268 3.46 -6.73 -11.69
C GLY A 268 2.46 -5.59 -11.47
N LEU A 269 2.81 -4.37 -11.88
CA LEU A 269 1.92 -3.21 -11.83
C LEU A 269 0.67 -3.44 -12.69
N LEU A 270 0.83 -3.81 -13.96
CA LEU A 270 -0.28 -4.05 -14.88
C LEU A 270 -1.18 -5.21 -14.44
N TRP A 271 -0.61 -6.24 -13.83
CA TRP A 271 -1.36 -7.34 -13.25
C TRP A 271 -2.20 -6.85 -12.08
N MET A 272 -1.58 -6.12 -11.14
CA MET A 272 -2.26 -5.65 -9.93
C MET A 272 -3.36 -4.65 -10.23
N LEU A 273 -3.14 -3.77 -11.20
CA LEU A 273 -4.14 -2.84 -11.71
C LEU A 273 -5.38 -3.54 -12.28
N GLN A 274 -5.29 -4.80 -12.70
CA GLN A 274 -6.43 -5.59 -13.19
C GLN A 274 -7.11 -6.45 -12.10
N GLU A 275 -6.63 -6.42 -10.86
CA GLU A 275 -7.28 -7.12 -9.75
C GLU A 275 -8.43 -6.31 -9.17
N ASN A 276 -9.46 -7.00 -8.70
CA ASN A 276 -10.59 -6.37 -8.04
C ASN A 276 -10.34 -6.37 -6.53
N THR A 277 -9.70 -5.32 -6.04
CA THR A 277 -9.33 -5.14 -4.63
C THR A 277 -9.79 -3.76 -4.18
N ASN A 278 -10.40 -3.64 -3.01
CA ASN A 278 -10.90 -2.35 -2.52
C ASN A 278 -9.79 -1.31 -2.31
N LEU A 279 -8.63 -1.73 -1.82
CA LEU A 279 -7.49 -0.84 -1.56
C LEU A 279 -6.21 -1.37 -2.20
N LEU A 280 -5.58 -0.58 -3.06
CA LEU A 280 -4.27 -0.89 -3.66
C LEU A 280 -3.22 0.10 -3.14
N LEU A 281 -2.20 -0.43 -2.48
CA LEU A 281 -1.05 0.31 -1.98
C LEU A 281 0.11 0.07 -2.94
N LEU A 282 0.60 1.11 -3.60
CA LEU A 282 1.73 1.06 -4.53
C LEU A 282 2.94 1.74 -3.89
N GLU A 283 3.98 0.97 -3.57
CA GLU A 283 5.21 1.53 -3.04
C GLU A 283 6.24 1.71 -4.17
N GLU A 284 6.50 2.97 -4.50
CA GLU A 284 7.47 3.39 -5.51
C GLU A 284 7.34 2.58 -6.82
N PRO A 285 6.13 2.57 -7.43
CA PRO A 285 5.87 1.78 -8.64
C PRO A 285 6.74 2.18 -9.84
N GLU A 286 7.35 3.36 -9.81
CA GLU A 286 8.27 3.89 -10.82
C GLU A 286 9.65 3.23 -10.87
N LEU A 287 10.08 2.56 -9.79
CA LEU A 287 11.47 2.11 -9.68
C LEU A 287 11.86 1.21 -10.85
N SER A 288 13.05 1.41 -11.41
CA SER A 288 13.58 0.67 -12.56
C SER A 288 12.76 0.80 -13.87
N LEU A 289 11.75 1.66 -13.93
CA LEU A 289 11.00 1.97 -15.15
C LEU A 289 11.57 3.22 -15.85
N ASN A 290 11.34 3.32 -17.15
CA ASN A 290 11.65 4.51 -17.92
C ASN A 290 10.62 5.62 -17.65
N ASP A 291 11.07 6.88 -17.54
CA ASP A 291 10.23 8.04 -17.24
C ASP A 291 9.03 8.21 -18.18
N ALA A 292 9.17 7.88 -19.47
CA ALA A 292 8.06 7.95 -20.41
C ALA A 292 6.93 6.98 -19.99
N ILE A 293 7.28 5.76 -19.57
CA ILE A 293 6.31 4.78 -19.05
C ILE A 293 5.71 5.29 -17.74
N VAL A 294 6.55 5.79 -16.83
CA VAL A 294 6.13 6.28 -15.51
C VAL A 294 5.12 7.43 -15.64
N SER A 295 5.33 8.34 -16.58
CA SER A 295 4.41 9.46 -16.83
C SER A 295 2.99 9.03 -17.25
N HIS A 296 2.82 7.80 -17.76
CA HIS A 296 1.51 7.26 -18.12
C HIS A 296 0.81 6.51 -16.97
N ILE A 297 1.51 6.17 -15.88
CA ILE A 297 0.92 5.44 -14.75
C ILE A 297 -0.31 6.16 -14.16
N PRO A 298 -0.29 7.49 -13.90
CA PRO A 298 -1.46 8.21 -13.40
C PRO A 298 -2.70 8.04 -14.28
N LEU A 299 -2.54 8.09 -15.61
CA LEU A 299 -3.63 7.94 -16.58
C LEU A 299 -4.18 6.52 -16.59
N MET A 300 -3.31 5.51 -16.45
CA MET A 300 -3.73 4.11 -16.35
C MET A 300 -4.60 3.90 -15.10
N ILE A 301 -4.17 4.47 -13.96
CA ILE A 301 -4.92 4.39 -12.71
C ILE A 301 -6.27 5.11 -12.82
N ASP A 302 -6.30 6.32 -13.37
CA ASP A 302 -7.54 7.08 -13.58
C ASP A 302 -8.55 6.29 -14.44
N ARG A 303 -8.09 5.69 -15.54
CA ARG A 303 -8.96 4.87 -16.39
C ARG A 303 -9.59 3.70 -15.62
N ILE A 304 -8.81 3.04 -14.78
CA ILE A 304 -9.29 1.90 -13.97
C ILE A 304 -10.29 2.36 -12.93
N LEU A 305 -9.98 3.44 -12.21
CA LEU A 305 -10.87 4.03 -11.21
C LEU A 305 -12.20 4.47 -11.81
N ARG A 306 -12.19 5.03 -13.03
CA ARG A 306 -13.43 5.39 -13.76
C ARG A 306 -14.25 4.18 -14.19
N GLN A 307 -13.61 3.10 -14.61
CA GLN A 307 -14.29 1.86 -15.00
C GLN A 307 -14.86 1.10 -13.79
N GLN A 308 -14.24 1.27 -12.63
CA GLN A 308 -14.56 0.57 -11.38
C GLN A 308 -15.35 1.45 -10.40
N LYS A 309 -16.05 2.51 -10.88
CA LYS A 309 -16.84 3.41 -10.03
C LYS A 309 -17.82 2.66 -9.11
N SER A 310 -18.42 1.56 -9.57
CA SER A 310 -19.35 0.76 -8.76
C SER A 310 -18.69 -0.10 -7.69
N THR A 311 -17.37 -0.33 -7.76
CA THR A 311 -16.64 -1.18 -6.80
C THR A 311 -15.84 -0.39 -5.77
N GLY A 312 -15.80 0.95 -5.87
CA GLY A 312 -15.18 1.80 -4.84
C GLY A 312 -13.68 1.62 -4.65
N ARG A 313 -12.93 1.24 -5.71
CA ARG A 313 -11.49 0.98 -5.59
C ARG A 313 -10.72 2.25 -5.23
N GLN A 314 -9.81 2.14 -4.26
CA GLN A 314 -8.90 3.18 -3.84
C GLN A 314 -7.45 2.80 -4.12
N VAL A 315 -6.63 3.77 -4.55
CA VAL A 315 -5.21 3.59 -4.82
C VAL A 315 -4.40 4.61 -4.03
N ILE A 316 -3.45 4.14 -3.21
CA ILE A 316 -2.52 4.98 -2.46
C ILE A 316 -1.12 4.68 -2.96
N ILE A 317 -0.37 5.71 -3.35
CA ILE A 317 0.90 5.59 -4.06
C ILE A 317 1.95 6.36 -3.27
N THR A 318 3.08 5.74 -2.95
CA THR A 318 4.25 6.50 -2.50
C THR A 318 5.19 6.68 -3.67
N THR A 319 5.73 7.89 -3.83
CA THR A 319 6.59 8.21 -4.96
C THR A 319 7.52 9.37 -4.65
N HIS A 320 8.62 9.41 -5.38
CA HIS A 320 9.52 10.56 -5.47
C HIS A 320 9.81 10.94 -6.92
N SER A 321 9.06 10.36 -7.85
CA SER A 321 9.32 10.50 -9.28
C SER A 321 8.72 11.79 -9.81
N GLU A 322 9.59 12.64 -10.35
CA GLU A 322 9.18 13.80 -11.15
C GLU A 322 8.30 13.35 -12.33
N ALA A 323 8.67 12.27 -13.01
CA ALA A 323 7.90 11.75 -14.15
C ALA A 323 6.47 11.33 -13.77
N LEU A 324 6.27 10.73 -12.59
CA LEU A 324 4.96 10.30 -12.10
C LEU A 324 4.06 11.49 -11.72
N LEU A 325 4.68 12.57 -11.25
CA LEU A 325 4.01 13.81 -10.81
C LEU A 325 3.99 14.90 -11.90
N ARG A 326 4.45 14.60 -13.11
CA ARG A 326 4.59 15.57 -14.21
C ARG A 326 3.26 16.06 -14.77
N ASN A 327 2.26 15.18 -14.83
CA ASN A 327 0.95 15.53 -15.38
C ASN A 327 0.11 16.24 -14.33
N PRO A 328 -0.87 17.07 -14.72
CA PRO A 328 -1.82 17.66 -13.79
C PRO A 328 -2.53 16.57 -12.96
N LEU A 329 -2.49 16.72 -11.65
CA LEU A 329 -3.15 15.86 -10.68
C LEU A 329 -4.05 16.75 -9.80
N ASP A 330 -5.06 16.13 -9.20
CA ASP A 330 -5.82 16.78 -8.14
C ASP A 330 -4.89 17.12 -6.97
N THR A 331 -4.79 18.39 -6.59
CA THR A 331 -3.90 18.87 -5.52
C THR A 331 -4.31 18.29 -4.17
N ASN A 332 -5.61 18.05 -3.96
CA ASN A 332 -6.15 17.42 -2.76
C ASN A 332 -5.84 15.92 -2.67
N ALA A 333 -5.26 15.35 -3.73
CA ALA A 333 -4.79 13.98 -3.78
C ALA A 333 -3.29 13.84 -3.47
N ILE A 334 -2.56 14.93 -3.15
CA ILE A 334 -1.12 14.88 -2.91
C ILE A 334 -0.81 15.25 -1.45
N LEU A 335 -0.25 14.28 -0.71
CA LEU A 335 0.22 14.43 0.66
C LEU A 335 1.75 14.56 0.67
N LEU A 336 2.25 15.69 1.14
CA LEU A 336 3.68 15.90 1.39
C LEU A 336 4.01 15.54 2.84
N LEU A 337 4.94 14.59 3.02
CA LEU A 337 5.50 14.23 4.31
C LEU A 337 6.78 15.03 4.60
N GLU A 338 6.83 15.63 5.78
CA GLU A 338 7.94 16.46 6.25
C GLU A 338 8.44 15.96 7.60
N THR A 339 9.76 15.95 7.78
CA THR A 339 10.38 15.68 9.08
C THR A 339 10.29 16.91 9.99
N SER A 340 10.02 16.68 11.26
CA SER A 340 10.01 17.69 12.32
C SER A 340 10.75 17.16 13.56
N PRO A 341 11.14 18.02 14.52
CA PRO A 341 11.73 17.57 15.78
C PRO A 341 10.83 16.61 16.58
N ASP A 342 9.52 16.69 16.39
CA ASP A 342 8.50 15.89 17.07
C ASP A 342 8.01 14.67 16.28
N GLY A 343 8.75 14.28 15.23
CA GLY A 343 8.41 13.18 14.33
C GLY A 343 8.04 13.67 12.94
N THR A 344 7.22 12.92 12.21
CA THR A 344 6.78 13.32 10.88
C THR A 344 5.41 13.97 10.91
N THR A 345 5.26 15.00 10.10
CA THR A 345 4.00 15.66 9.79
C THR A 345 3.64 15.45 8.32
N ALA A 346 2.37 15.71 7.97
CA ALA A 346 1.92 15.68 6.59
C ALA A 346 1.01 16.86 6.32
N ARG A 347 1.04 17.35 5.09
CA ARG A 347 0.16 18.43 4.63
C ARG A 347 -0.25 18.20 3.17
N LEU A 348 -1.38 18.81 2.81
CA LEU A 348 -1.75 19.03 1.42
C LEU A 348 -0.96 20.21 0.85
N ALA A 349 -1.20 20.51 -0.43
CA ALA A 349 -0.75 21.75 -1.05
C ALA A 349 -1.29 22.97 -0.28
N THR A 350 -0.47 24.01 -0.13
CA THR A 350 -0.95 25.32 0.35
C THR A 350 -1.73 26.05 -0.75
N ASP A 351 -2.46 27.12 -0.38
CA ASP A 351 -3.18 27.95 -1.34
C ASP A 351 -2.26 28.49 -2.45
N ASP A 352 -1.06 28.95 -2.10
CA ASP A 352 -0.07 29.44 -3.08
C ASP A 352 0.42 28.32 -4.02
N GLU A 353 0.69 27.13 -3.48
CA GLU A 353 1.11 25.96 -4.26
C GLU A 353 -0.03 25.51 -5.19
N GLN A 354 -1.28 25.60 -4.75
CA GLN A 354 -2.46 25.32 -5.55
C GLN A 354 -2.62 26.34 -6.68
N MET A 355 -2.47 27.65 -6.40
CA MET A 355 -2.50 28.69 -7.43
C MET A 355 -1.42 28.47 -8.50
N MET A 356 -0.21 28.04 -8.10
CA MET A 356 0.88 27.70 -9.02
C MET A 356 0.53 26.52 -9.93
N MET A 357 -0.10 25.47 -9.38
CA MET A 357 -0.53 24.31 -10.15
C MET A 357 -1.70 24.63 -11.09
N ASP A 358 -2.65 25.46 -10.63
CA ASP A 358 -3.76 25.96 -11.46
C ASP A 358 -3.25 26.86 -12.61
N ALA A 359 -2.11 27.53 -12.43
CA ALA A 359 -1.40 28.28 -13.46
C ALA A 359 -0.61 27.40 -14.45
N GLY A 360 -0.63 26.07 -14.29
CA GLY A 360 -0.07 25.11 -15.23
C GLY A 360 1.28 24.50 -14.83
N LEU A 361 1.81 24.81 -13.64
CA LEU A 361 2.97 24.10 -13.10
C LEU A 361 2.58 22.69 -12.64
N SER A 362 3.48 21.73 -12.79
CA SER A 362 3.21 20.37 -12.32
C SER A 362 3.40 20.25 -10.80
N PRO A 363 2.76 19.26 -10.14
CA PRO A 363 3.09 18.94 -8.76
C PRO A 363 4.58 18.61 -8.54
N ALA A 364 5.25 18.08 -9.56
CA ALA A 364 6.70 17.85 -9.54
C ALA A 364 7.49 19.16 -9.42
N ASP A 365 7.04 20.23 -10.07
CA ASP A 365 7.71 21.54 -10.04
C ASP A 365 7.45 22.28 -8.72
N VAL A 366 6.27 22.11 -8.15
CA VAL A 366 5.79 22.92 -7.01
C VAL A 366 6.08 22.25 -5.67
N MET A 367 5.66 20.98 -5.50
CA MET A 367 5.67 20.32 -4.19
C MET A 367 6.92 19.46 -3.96
N LEU A 368 7.41 18.77 -4.98
CA LEU A 368 8.56 17.86 -4.83
C LEU A 368 9.85 18.56 -4.37
N PRO A 369 10.18 19.81 -4.78
CA PRO A 369 11.35 20.51 -4.27
C PRO A 369 11.31 20.74 -2.76
N LYS A 370 10.11 20.83 -2.16
CA LYS A 370 9.92 20.97 -0.71
C LYS A 370 10.29 19.69 0.05
N ALA A 371 10.29 18.54 -0.64
CA ALA A 371 10.72 17.26 -0.09
C ALA A 371 12.24 17.10 -0.05
N ARG A 372 13.03 18.00 -0.65
CA ARG A 372 14.48 17.84 -0.76
C ARG A 372 15.17 18.17 0.58
N PRO A 373 16.18 17.39 1.02
CA PRO A 373 16.98 17.74 2.19
C PRO A 373 17.67 19.10 2.00
N ALA A 374 17.73 19.91 3.07
CA ALA A 374 18.24 21.28 3.01
C ALA A 374 19.69 21.41 2.51
N GLU A 375 20.52 20.41 2.80
CA GLU A 375 21.95 20.41 2.45
C GLU A 375 22.29 19.40 1.34
N ILE A 376 21.31 19.00 0.53
CA ILE A 376 21.53 17.97 -0.50
C ILE A 376 22.64 18.34 -1.49
N ASP A 377 22.83 19.63 -1.78
CA ASP A 377 23.88 20.12 -2.68
C ASP A 377 25.30 19.88 -2.14
N GLN A 378 25.45 19.71 -0.82
CA GLN A 378 26.74 19.37 -0.20
C GLN A 378 27.13 17.91 -0.45
N LEU A 379 26.21 17.04 -0.89
CA LEU A 379 26.52 15.63 -1.16
C LEU A 379 27.59 15.48 -2.25
N GLY A 380 27.69 16.44 -3.18
CA GLY A 380 28.74 16.48 -4.21
C GLY A 380 30.15 16.75 -3.66
N LEU A 381 30.27 17.13 -2.39
CA LEU A 381 31.55 17.34 -1.69
C LEU A 381 32.09 16.06 -1.04
N PHE A 382 31.49 14.89 -1.31
CA PHE A 382 31.92 13.61 -0.77
C PHE A 382 33.31 13.23 -1.29
N THR A 383 34.31 13.25 -0.41
CA THR A 383 35.71 12.84 -0.67
C THR A 383 36.10 11.66 0.19
#